data_AF-A0A9D3T3Q7-F1
#
_entry.id   AF-A0A9D3T3Q7-F1
#
_cell.length_a   1.000
_cell.length_b   1.000
_cell.length_c   1.000
_cell.angle_alpha   90.00
_cell.angle_beta   90.00
_cell.angle_gamma   90.00
#
_symmetry.space_group_name_H-M   'P 1'
#
loop_
_entity.id
_entity.type
_entity.pdbx_description
1 polymer ?
#
loop_
_entity_poly.entity_id
_entity_poly.type
_entity_poly.pdbx_seq_one_letter_code
_entity_poly.pdbx_strand_id
1 'polypeptide(L)'
;MPSSELRRHYFHCSNINTVFPNYQSSHVNTKMAEQEPTPEQLAAIAAENENTEVVNYRPPAQKSLQEIQELDKDDESLRKYKEALLGASVTVTADPGAPNVQVTRLTLVCESAPAPLVLDLQGDLEAFKKQAFVLKEGVEYRIKISFKVNKEIVSGLKYVQQTSRKGVKIDKSDYMVGSYGPRPTEYEFLTPLEEAPKGMLARGTYNIKSKFTDDDKHDHLSWEWNLNIKKDWKD
;
A
#
# COMPACT_ATOMS: atom_id res chain seq x y z
N MET A 1 55.80 -32.54 -33.67
CA MET A 1 55.86 -33.94 -34.13
C MET A 1 56.94 -34.65 -33.33
N PRO A 2 56.84 -35.96 -33.01
CA PRO A 2 55.84 -36.98 -33.40
C PRO A 2 54.93 -37.38 -32.21
N SER A 3 53.66 -37.77 -32.38
CA SER A 3 53.08 -39.00 -32.98
C SER A 3 53.10 -40.18 -31.98
N SER A 4 51.93 -40.63 -31.53
CA SER A 4 51.13 -41.76 -32.09
C SER A 4 51.49 -43.06 -31.38
N GLU A 5 50.59 -43.71 -30.65
CA GLU A 5 49.79 -44.88 -31.06
C GLU A 5 49.44 -45.60 -29.71
N LEU A 6 48.34 -46.31 -29.46
CA LEU A 6 47.70 -47.36 -30.24
C LEU A 6 46.31 -47.67 -29.65
N ARG A 7 45.41 -48.05 -30.54
CA ARG A 7 44.03 -48.51 -30.34
C ARG A 7 43.96 -50.01 -30.02
N ARG A 8 42.75 -50.43 -29.61
CA ARG A 8 42.13 -51.80 -29.63
C ARG A 8 42.44 -52.67 -28.39
N HIS A 9 41.55 -53.50 -27.84
CA HIS A 9 40.39 -54.23 -28.38
C HIS A 9 39.41 -54.61 -27.25
N TYR A 10 38.18 -54.95 -27.66
CA TYR A 10 37.07 -55.56 -26.93
C TYR A 10 37.44 -56.76 -26.03
N PHE A 11 36.72 -56.91 -24.91
CA PHE A 11 36.28 -58.20 -24.39
C PHE A 11 34.83 -58.14 -23.92
N HIS A 12 34.11 -59.21 -24.21
CA HIS A 12 32.69 -59.46 -23.97
C HIS A 12 32.55 -60.52 -22.86
N CYS A 13 31.32 -60.68 -22.32
CA CYS A 13 30.84 -61.73 -21.39
C CYS A 13 31.22 -61.55 -19.90
N SER A 14 30.35 -61.74 -18.89
CA SER A 14 29.09 -62.50 -18.79
C SER A 14 28.19 -61.98 -17.66
N ASN A 15 26.89 -62.23 -17.82
CA ASN A 15 25.82 -62.14 -16.82
C ASN A 15 26.13 -62.89 -15.52
N ILE A 16 25.88 -62.26 -14.37
CA ILE A 16 25.49 -62.92 -13.13
C ILE A 16 24.24 -62.20 -12.60
N ASN A 17 23.12 -62.93 -12.64
CA ASN A 17 21.89 -62.59 -11.93
C ASN A 17 22.09 -62.88 -10.44
N THR A 18 21.93 -61.86 -9.60
CA THR A 18 21.62 -62.07 -8.17
C THR A 18 20.76 -60.92 -7.64
N VAL A 19 19.46 -61.21 -7.60
CA VAL A 19 18.43 -60.85 -6.61
C VAL A 19 18.64 -59.59 -5.76
N PHE A 20 17.74 -58.63 -5.97
CA PHE A 20 17.46 -57.44 -5.16
C PHE A 20 17.26 -57.71 -3.66
N PRO A 21 17.59 -56.72 -2.83
CA PRO A 21 16.59 -56.20 -1.90
C PRO A 21 16.23 -54.76 -2.27
N ASN A 22 14.92 -54.51 -2.32
CA ASN A 22 14.29 -53.21 -2.45
C ASN A 22 14.89 -52.20 -1.45
N TYR A 23 15.67 -51.25 -1.94
CA TYR A 23 15.86 -49.98 -1.26
C TYR A 23 14.99 -48.96 -1.98
N GLN A 24 13.80 -48.74 -1.42
CA GLN A 24 12.92 -47.66 -1.84
C GLN A 24 13.72 -46.36 -1.78
N SER A 25 13.92 -45.75 -2.95
CA SER A 25 14.32 -44.35 -3.06
C SER A 25 13.21 -43.53 -2.41
N SER A 26 13.37 -43.21 -1.13
CA SER A 26 12.58 -42.20 -0.46
C SER A 26 12.73 -40.92 -1.27
N HIS A 27 11.71 -40.63 -2.07
CA HIS A 27 11.49 -39.30 -2.58
C HIS A 27 11.34 -38.41 -1.35
N VAL A 28 12.43 -37.73 -0.98
CA VAL A 28 12.35 -36.59 -0.08
C VAL A 28 11.58 -35.55 -0.88
N ASN A 29 10.27 -35.58 -0.70
CA ASN A 29 9.37 -34.52 -1.11
C ASN A 29 9.69 -33.36 -0.18
N THR A 30 10.74 -32.59 -0.48
CA THR A 30 11.00 -31.32 0.19
C THR A 30 9.93 -30.34 -0.29
N LYS A 31 8.70 -30.52 0.18
CA LYS A 31 7.79 -29.40 0.36
C LYS A 31 8.48 -28.52 1.39
N MET A 32 9.22 -27.52 0.90
CA MET A 32 9.68 -26.41 1.73
C MET A 32 8.41 -25.82 2.35
N ALA A 33 8.10 -26.22 3.59
CA ALA A 33 6.93 -25.74 4.27
C ALA A 33 7.08 -24.22 4.40
N GLU A 34 6.15 -23.47 3.82
CA GLU A 34 5.98 -22.06 4.10
C GLU A 34 5.64 -21.97 5.59
N GLN A 35 6.65 -21.80 6.43
CA GLN A 35 6.46 -21.75 7.86
C GLN A 35 5.76 -20.43 8.18
N GLU A 36 4.47 -20.51 8.49
CA GLU A 36 3.71 -19.35 8.89
C GLU A 36 4.30 -18.73 10.17
N PRO A 37 4.33 -17.40 10.30
CA PRO A 37 4.89 -16.74 11.47
C PRO A 37 4.07 -17.05 12.73
N THR A 38 4.77 -17.19 13.86
CA THR A 38 4.14 -17.40 15.17
C THR A 38 3.60 -16.08 15.75
N PRO A 39 2.66 -16.13 16.70
CA PRO A 39 2.18 -14.93 17.39
C PRO A 39 3.29 -14.10 18.03
N GLU A 40 4.31 -14.74 18.61
CA GLU A 40 5.45 -14.05 19.25
C GLU A 40 6.28 -13.30 18.21
N GLN A 41 6.50 -13.87 17.02
CA GLN A 41 7.20 -13.21 15.93
C GLN A 41 6.41 -12.00 15.42
N LEU A 42 5.09 -12.10 15.30
CA LEU A 42 4.24 -10.97 14.90
C LEU A 42 4.24 -9.85 15.96
N ALA A 43 4.26 -10.21 17.24
CA ALA A 43 4.34 -9.24 18.34
C ALA A 43 5.69 -8.52 18.37
N ALA A 44 6.80 -9.23 18.09
CA ALA A 44 8.12 -8.62 17.96
C ALA A 44 8.16 -7.57 16.83
N ILE A 45 7.61 -7.91 15.65
CA ILE A 45 7.50 -6.98 14.51
C ILE A 45 6.65 -5.76 14.91
N ALA A 46 5.53 -5.98 15.61
CA ALA A 46 4.67 -4.88 16.06
C ALA A 46 5.41 -3.91 17.00
N ALA A 47 6.21 -4.45 17.91
CA ALA A 47 6.99 -3.65 18.87
C ALA A 47 8.10 -2.84 18.17
N GLU A 48 8.77 -3.41 17.16
CA GLU A 48 9.77 -2.69 16.37
C GLU A 48 9.17 -1.50 15.61
N ASN A 49 7.91 -1.62 15.15
CA ASN A 49 7.20 -0.59 14.41
C ASN A 49 6.48 0.46 15.28
N GLU A 50 6.49 0.33 16.62
CA GLU A 50 5.67 1.19 17.50
C GLU A 50 6.24 2.59 17.74
N ASN A 51 7.36 2.96 17.12
CA ASN A 51 7.99 4.26 17.38
C ASN A 51 7.33 5.40 16.58
N THR A 52 6.35 6.09 17.18
CA THR A 52 5.79 7.35 16.66
C THR A 52 6.22 8.51 17.55
N GLU A 53 7.13 9.34 17.05
CA GLU A 53 7.46 10.60 17.71
C GLU A 53 6.22 11.50 17.77
N VAL A 54 5.72 11.78 18.98
CA VAL A 54 4.55 12.62 19.18
C VAL A 54 4.98 14.09 19.14
N VAL A 55 4.85 14.72 17.98
CA VAL A 55 4.99 16.16 17.84
C VAL A 55 3.76 16.86 18.41
N ASN A 56 3.95 17.84 19.31
CA ASN A 56 2.87 18.58 19.97
C ASN A 56 2.27 19.67 19.06
N TYR A 57 1.76 19.27 17.89
CA TYR A 57 1.05 20.14 16.96
C TYR A 57 -0.33 20.52 17.51
N ARG A 58 -0.74 21.79 17.33
CA ARG A 58 -2.06 22.29 17.68
C ARG A 58 -2.80 22.71 16.41
N PRO A 59 -3.94 22.08 16.08
CA PRO A 59 -4.78 22.49 14.96
C PRO A 59 -5.14 23.98 14.98
N PRO A 60 -5.25 24.62 13.81
CA PRO A 60 -5.76 25.99 13.73
C PRO A 60 -7.23 26.06 14.14
N ALA A 61 -7.69 27.26 14.48
CA ALA A 61 -9.12 27.49 14.69
C ALA A 61 -9.88 27.34 13.36
N GLN A 62 -11.02 26.66 13.40
CA GLN A 62 -11.89 26.51 12.24
C GLN A 62 -12.37 27.88 11.75
N LYS A 63 -12.28 28.09 10.44
CA LYS A 63 -12.83 29.25 9.73
C LYS A 63 -13.36 28.77 8.38
N SER A 64 -14.55 29.24 8.02
CA SER A 64 -15.12 29.01 6.70
C SER A 64 -14.36 29.78 5.62
N LEU A 65 -14.49 29.32 4.38
CA LEU A 65 -13.97 30.04 3.21
C LEU A 65 -14.50 31.46 3.11
N GLN A 66 -15.79 31.65 3.42
CA GLN A 66 -16.42 32.97 3.38
C GLN A 66 -15.76 33.91 4.41
N GLU A 67 -15.59 33.47 5.65
CA GLU A 67 -14.90 34.25 6.67
C GLU A 67 -13.46 34.57 6.27
N ILE A 68 -12.75 33.60 5.66
CA ILE A 68 -11.39 33.80 5.16
C ILE A 68 -11.36 34.86 4.06
N GLN A 69 -12.34 34.91 3.17
CA GLN A 69 -12.44 35.93 2.12
C GLN A 69 -12.79 37.32 2.66
N GLU A 70 -13.65 37.39 3.69
CA GLU A 70 -14.09 38.65 4.29
C GLU A 70 -13.01 39.30 5.17
N LEU A 71 -12.12 38.52 5.77
CA LEU A 71 -10.97 39.02 6.51
C LEU A 71 -10.06 39.85 5.60
N ASP A 72 -9.62 41.02 6.05
CA ASP A 72 -8.64 41.87 5.35
C ASP A 72 -8.99 42.16 3.88
N LYS A 73 -10.30 42.23 3.55
CA LYS A 73 -10.79 42.41 2.17
C LYS A 73 -10.25 43.67 1.46
N ASP A 74 -9.87 44.66 2.26
CA ASP A 74 -9.36 45.96 1.80
C ASP A 74 -7.84 45.91 1.54
N ASP A 75 -7.15 44.83 1.94
CA ASP A 75 -5.73 44.59 1.66
C ASP A 75 -5.56 43.87 0.32
N GLU A 76 -5.01 44.58 -0.67
CA GLU A 76 -4.78 44.04 -2.01
C GLU A 76 -3.82 42.85 -2.01
N SER A 77 -2.79 42.86 -1.16
CA SER A 77 -1.78 41.80 -1.11
C SER A 77 -2.36 40.50 -0.55
N LEU A 78 -3.16 40.59 0.52
CA LEU A 78 -3.83 39.44 1.12
C LEU A 78 -4.95 38.91 0.22
N ARG A 79 -5.65 39.79 -0.50
CA ARG A 79 -6.64 39.35 -1.51
C ARG A 79 -5.98 38.53 -2.62
N LYS A 80 -4.88 39.03 -3.21
CA LYS A 80 -4.11 38.30 -4.24
C LYS A 80 -3.55 36.98 -3.70
N TYR A 81 -3.08 36.96 -2.45
CA TYR A 81 -2.60 35.74 -1.80
C TYR A 81 -3.70 34.68 -1.65
N LYS A 82 -4.90 35.08 -1.22
CA LYS A 82 -6.06 34.18 -1.10
C LYS A 82 -6.52 33.67 -2.46
N GLU A 83 -6.57 34.54 -3.48
CA GLU A 83 -6.90 34.15 -4.86
C GLU A 83 -5.90 33.13 -5.43
N ALA A 84 -4.60 33.29 -5.13
CA ALA A 84 -3.58 32.34 -5.58
C ALA A 84 -3.73 30.95 -4.95
N LEU A 85 -4.20 30.87 -3.70
CA LEU A 85 -4.39 29.60 -2.98
C LEU A 85 -5.74 28.94 -3.26
N LEU A 86 -6.81 29.72 -3.34
CA LEU A 86 -8.20 29.24 -3.41
C LEU A 86 -8.78 29.33 -4.83
N GLY A 87 -8.11 30.02 -5.75
CA GLY A 87 -8.61 30.34 -7.08
C GLY A 87 -9.46 31.62 -7.12
N ALA A 88 -9.52 32.24 -8.30
CA ALA A 88 -10.19 33.52 -8.53
C ALA A 88 -11.74 33.47 -8.41
N SER A 89 -12.32 32.27 -8.39
CA SER A 89 -13.73 32.05 -8.13
C SER A 89 -13.90 30.66 -7.53
N VAL A 90 -14.13 30.60 -6.22
CA VAL A 90 -14.58 29.38 -5.55
C VAL A 90 -16.03 29.14 -5.97
N THR A 91 -16.27 28.79 -7.22
CA THR A 91 -17.54 28.22 -7.63
C THR A 91 -17.58 26.83 -7.03
N VAL A 92 -18.24 26.72 -5.88
CA VAL A 92 -18.72 25.45 -5.31
C VAL A 92 -19.76 24.90 -6.28
N THR A 93 -19.33 24.43 -7.45
CA THR A 93 -20.14 23.63 -8.39
C THR A 93 -20.18 22.18 -7.92
N ALA A 94 -20.19 21.97 -6.61
CA ALA A 94 -20.34 20.66 -6.03
C ALA A 94 -21.83 20.37 -5.88
N ASP A 95 -22.21 19.14 -6.23
CA ASP A 95 -23.51 18.56 -5.87
C ASP A 95 -23.80 18.86 -4.39
N PRO A 96 -24.94 19.50 -4.05
CA PRO A 96 -25.31 19.77 -2.66
C PRO A 96 -25.25 18.53 -1.76
N GLY A 97 -25.50 17.33 -2.32
CA GLY A 97 -25.45 16.05 -1.62
C GLY A 97 -24.03 15.49 -1.41
N ALA A 98 -23.01 16.01 -2.10
CA ALA A 98 -21.65 15.48 -1.98
C ALA A 98 -21.00 15.86 -0.63
N PRO A 99 -20.18 14.98 -0.03
CA PRO A 99 -19.39 15.31 1.16
C PRO A 99 -18.32 16.37 0.83
N ASN A 100 -17.76 17.04 1.85
CA ASN A 100 -16.71 18.03 1.62
C ASN A 100 -15.47 17.40 0.99
N VAL A 101 -14.97 16.32 1.60
CA VAL A 101 -13.88 15.51 1.04
C VAL A 101 -14.48 14.25 0.45
N GLN A 102 -14.12 13.95 -0.79
CA GLN A 102 -14.51 12.71 -1.46
C GLN A 102 -13.25 12.01 -1.95
N VAL A 103 -12.86 10.92 -1.29
CA VAL A 103 -11.76 10.07 -1.75
C VAL A 103 -12.29 9.20 -2.89
N THR A 104 -11.67 9.28 -4.07
CA THR A 104 -12.20 8.63 -5.27
C THR A 104 -11.48 7.33 -5.56
N ARG A 105 -10.14 7.31 -5.47
CA ARG A 105 -9.34 6.13 -5.83
C ARG A 105 -8.08 6.01 -4.98
N LEU A 106 -7.69 4.76 -4.71
CA LEU A 106 -6.32 4.42 -4.28
C LEU A 106 -5.67 3.58 -5.37
N THR A 107 -4.45 3.92 -5.76
CA THR A 107 -3.66 3.16 -6.73
C THR A 107 -2.32 2.79 -6.12
N LEU A 108 -1.97 1.50 -6.16
CA LEU A 108 -0.63 1.05 -5.82
C LEU A 108 0.23 1.17 -7.08
N VAL A 109 1.08 2.19 -7.10
CA VAL A 109 1.99 2.50 -8.21
C VAL A 109 3.25 1.68 -8.03
N CYS A 110 3.42 0.67 -8.88
CA CYS A 110 4.60 -0.19 -8.92
C CYS A 110 4.98 -0.43 -10.37
N GLU A 111 6.18 -0.01 -10.78
CA GLU A 111 6.63 -0.11 -12.18
C GLU A 111 6.74 -1.56 -12.67
N SER A 112 7.06 -2.48 -11.76
CA SER A 112 7.21 -3.90 -12.08
C SER A 112 5.89 -4.68 -12.08
N ALA A 113 4.78 -4.05 -11.70
CA ALA A 113 3.48 -4.71 -11.67
C ALA A 113 2.98 -4.97 -13.10
N PRO A 114 2.46 -6.17 -13.40
CA PRO A 114 1.99 -6.51 -14.74
C PRO A 114 0.67 -5.81 -15.11
N ALA A 115 -0.09 -5.35 -14.11
CA ALA A 115 -1.36 -4.66 -14.29
C ALA A 115 -1.53 -3.57 -13.22
N PRO A 116 -2.33 -2.52 -13.48
CA PRO A 116 -2.64 -1.52 -12.49
C PRO A 116 -3.37 -2.12 -11.28
N LEU A 117 -2.92 -1.79 -10.08
CA LEU A 117 -3.55 -2.16 -8.83
C LEU A 117 -4.35 -0.96 -8.32
N VAL A 118 -5.65 -0.94 -8.60
CA VAL A 118 -6.54 0.21 -8.32
C VAL A 118 -7.73 -0.24 -7.49
N LEU A 119 -8.01 0.52 -6.43
CA LEU A 119 -9.24 0.46 -5.64
C LEU A 119 -10.12 1.65 -6.03
N ASP A 120 -11.30 1.37 -6.58
CA ASP A 120 -12.34 2.38 -6.78
C ASP A 120 -13.12 2.59 -5.48
N LEU A 121 -12.83 3.69 -4.79
CA LEU A 121 -13.36 3.99 -3.46
C LEU A 121 -14.76 4.63 -3.52
N GLN A 122 -15.32 4.82 -4.71
CA GLN A 122 -16.70 5.27 -4.89
C GLN A 122 -17.68 4.11 -5.10
N GLY A 123 -17.16 2.89 -5.29
CA GLY A 123 -17.94 1.67 -5.49
C GLY A 123 -18.25 0.90 -4.21
N ASP A 124 -18.40 -0.42 -4.34
CA ASP A 124 -18.66 -1.32 -3.22
C ASP A 124 -17.37 -1.63 -2.44
N LEU A 125 -17.19 -0.94 -1.30
CA LEU A 125 -16.02 -1.12 -0.44
C LEU A 125 -15.96 -2.51 0.22
N GLU A 126 -17.09 -3.19 0.41
CA GLU A 126 -17.11 -4.52 1.02
C GLU A 126 -16.55 -5.60 0.06
N ALA A 127 -16.56 -5.34 -1.25
CA ALA A 127 -15.92 -6.20 -2.23
C ALA A 127 -14.40 -6.33 -1.96
N PHE A 128 -13.76 -5.27 -1.47
CA PHE A 128 -12.32 -5.27 -1.18
C PHE A 128 -11.91 -6.18 -0.02
N LYS A 129 -12.84 -6.49 0.90
CA LYS A 129 -12.61 -7.48 1.96
C LYS A 129 -12.58 -8.91 1.43
N LYS A 130 -13.17 -9.16 0.26
CA LYS A 130 -13.22 -10.48 -0.38
C LYS A 130 -12.11 -10.65 -1.43
N GLN A 131 -11.62 -9.55 -1.99
CA GLN A 131 -10.51 -9.54 -2.93
C GLN A 131 -9.17 -9.42 -2.19
N ALA A 132 -8.13 -10.06 -2.70
CA ALA A 132 -6.76 -9.87 -2.26
C ALA A 132 -5.90 -9.41 -3.43
N PHE A 133 -5.24 -8.26 -3.28
CA PHE A 133 -4.31 -7.73 -4.27
C PHE A 133 -2.96 -8.42 -4.10
N VAL A 134 -2.39 -8.94 -5.18
CA VAL A 134 -1.06 -9.57 -5.13
C VAL A 134 0.00 -8.50 -5.28
N LEU A 135 0.98 -8.49 -4.36
CA LEU A 135 2.17 -7.67 -4.43
C LEU A 135 3.40 -8.58 -4.37
N LYS A 136 4.31 -8.43 -5.33
CA LYS A 136 5.56 -9.19 -5.32
C LYS A 136 6.44 -8.71 -4.17
N GLU A 137 7.03 -9.63 -3.42
CA GLU A 137 7.94 -9.32 -2.34
C GLU A 137 9.13 -8.51 -2.85
N GLY A 138 9.52 -7.50 -2.09
CA GLY A 138 10.72 -6.74 -2.38
C GLY A 138 10.69 -5.77 -3.54
N VAL A 139 9.53 -5.55 -4.14
CA VAL A 139 9.36 -4.48 -5.12
C VAL A 139 9.16 -3.15 -4.41
N GLU A 140 9.63 -2.09 -5.05
CA GLU A 140 9.34 -0.75 -4.63
C GLU A 140 7.95 -0.32 -5.13
N TYR A 141 7.21 0.40 -4.31
CA TYR A 141 5.90 0.92 -4.66
C TYR A 141 5.64 2.27 -3.99
N ARG A 142 4.63 2.97 -4.51
CA ARG A 142 4.02 4.15 -3.88
C ARG A 142 2.51 3.98 -3.85
N ILE A 143 1.87 4.56 -2.86
CA ILE A 143 0.42 4.68 -2.82
C ILE A 143 0.06 6.05 -3.41
N LYS A 144 -0.70 6.04 -4.49
CA LYS A 144 -1.32 7.24 -5.06
C LYS A 144 -2.77 7.32 -4.62
N ILE A 145 -3.16 8.44 -4.04
CA ILE A 145 -4.52 8.67 -3.58
C ILE A 145 -5.12 9.85 -4.34
N SER A 146 -6.26 9.61 -4.98
CA SER A 146 -7.04 10.62 -5.70
C SER A 146 -8.26 11.01 -4.86
N PHE A 147 -8.47 12.31 -4.69
CA PHE A 147 -9.59 12.84 -3.89
C PHE A 147 -10.05 14.20 -4.40
N LYS A 148 -11.26 14.61 -4.02
CA LYS A 148 -11.85 15.92 -4.31
C LYS A 148 -12.15 16.65 -3.01
N VAL A 149 -11.98 17.97 -3.06
CA VAL A 149 -12.44 18.89 -2.02
C VAL A 149 -13.50 19.76 -2.66
N ASN A 150 -14.70 19.75 -2.08
CA ASN A 150 -15.91 20.21 -2.74
C ASN A 150 -16.43 21.54 -2.20
N LYS A 151 -16.42 21.73 -0.87
CA LYS A 151 -17.17 22.81 -0.20
C LYS A 151 -16.26 23.77 0.57
N GLU A 152 -15.49 23.26 1.51
CA GLU A 152 -14.67 24.00 2.48
C GLU A 152 -13.22 23.54 2.46
N ILE A 153 -12.30 24.37 2.96
CA ILE A 153 -10.90 23.97 3.16
C ILE A 153 -10.85 22.76 4.11
N VAL A 154 -10.14 21.72 3.72
CA VAL A 154 -9.75 20.65 4.64
C VAL A 154 -8.36 20.94 5.20
N SER A 155 -8.22 20.92 6.52
CA SER A 155 -6.96 21.21 7.21
C SER A 155 -6.32 19.92 7.73
N GLY A 156 -5.05 19.69 7.38
CA GLY A 156 -4.30 18.54 7.89
C GLY A 156 -4.89 17.18 7.49
N LEU A 157 -5.37 17.06 6.25
CA LEU A 157 -5.84 15.80 5.71
C LEU A 157 -4.74 14.74 5.87
N LYS A 158 -5.10 13.58 6.38
CA LYS A 158 -4.20 12.50 6.75
C LYS A 158 -4.76 11.16 6.30
N TYR A 159 -3.91 10.36 5.67
CA TYR A 159 -4.17 8.96 5.39
C TYR A 159 -3.56 8.10 6.49
N VAL A 160 -4.38 7.26 7.12
CA VAL A 160 -3.97 6.33 8.16
C VAL A 160 -4.13 4.91 7.62
N GLN A 161 -3.03 4.17 7.61
CA GLN A 161 -2.98 2.77 7.24
C GLN A 161 -2.63 1.93 8.45
N GLN A 162 -3.48 0.97 8.80
CA GLN A 162 -3.19 -0.03 9.81
C GLN A 162 -3.11 -1.40 9.16
N THR A 163 -1.96 -2.05 9.32
CA THR A 163 -1.69 -3.36 8.73
C THR A 163 -1.73 -4.42 9.81
N SER A 164 -2.55 -5.45 9.57
CA SER A 164 -2.71 -6.59 10.46
C SER A 164 -2.42 -7.89 9.71
N ARG A 165 -1.94 -8.88 10.44
CA ARG A 165 -1.73 -10.24 9.94
C ARG A 165 -2.23 -11.23 10.97
N LYS A 166 -3.08 -12.17 10.54
CA LYS A 166 -3.76 -13.14 11.44
C LYS A 166 -4.44 -12.48 12.65
N GLY A 167 -5.05 -11.32 12.44
CA GLY A 167 -5.72 -10.55 13.51
C GLY A 167 -4.79 -9.76 14.43
N VAL A 168 -3.47 -9.90 14.32
CA VAL A 168 -2.49 -9.12 15.07
C VAL A 168 -2.12 -7.88 14.28
N LYS A 169 -2.20 -6.69 14.89
CA LYS A 169 -1.69 -5.46 14.30
C LYS A 169 -0.17 -5.47 14.35
N ILE A 170 0.46 -5.32 13.19
CA ILE A 170 1.92 -5.40 13.04
C ILE A 170 2.55 -4.09 12.56
N ASP A 171 1.74 -3.20 11.98
CA ASP A 171 2.22 -1.89 11.55
C ASP A 171 1.07 -0.86 11.58
N LYS A 172 1.45 0.41 11.76
CA LYS A 172 0.58 1.57 11.56
C LYS A 172 1.38 2.71 10.97
N SER A 173 0.94 3.18 9.82
CA SER A 173 1.55 4.28 9.10
C SER A 173 0.56 5.45 8.96
N ASP A 174 1.00 6.64 9.35
CA ASP A 174 0.25 7.89 9.26
C ASP A 174 0.93 8.79 8.21
N TYR A 175 0.27 9.02 7.08
CA TYR A 175 0.78 9.89 6.00
C TYR A 175 0.05 11.23 6.01
N MET A 176 0.76 12.29 6.38
CA MET A 176 0.24 13.66 6.26
C MET A 176 0.13 14.04 4.79
N VAL A 177 -1.10 14.27 4.35
CA VAL A 177 -1.42 14.67 2.97
C VAL A 177 -1.33 16.19 2.86
N GLY A 178 -1.93 16.91 3.81
CA GLY A 178 -1.83 18.38 3.93
C GLY A 178 -3.19 19.07 3.91
N SER A 179 -3.18 20.39 3.66
CA SER A 179 -4.38 21.21 3.62
C SER A 179 -4.75 21.60 2.20
N TYR A 180 -6.03 21.48 1.85
CA TYR A 180 -6.50 21.66 0.47
C TYR A 180 -7.77 22.49 0.43
N GLY A 181 -7.82 23.46 -0.48
CA GLY A 181 -9.03 24.22 -0.80
C GLY A 181 -9.92 23.48 -1.81
N PRO A 182 -11.20 23.85 -1.91
CA PRO A 182 -12.09 23.26 -2.90
C PRO A 182 -11.67 23.61 -4.33
N ARG A 183 -11.77 22.63 -5.23
CA ARG A 183 -11.57 22.85 -6.67
C ARG A 183 -12.30 21.78 -7.49
N PRO A 184 -12.67 22.05 -8.77
CA PRO A 184 -13.39 21.07 -9.60
C PRO A 184 -12.58 19.80 -9.95
N THR A 185 -11.25 19.92 -10.03
CA THR A 185 -10.35 18.84 -10.44
C THR A 185 -9.83 18.03 -9.25
N GLU A 186 -9.65 16.71 -9.42
CA GLU A 186 -9.09 15.85 -8.37
C GLU A 186 -7.68 16.30 -7.95
N TYR A 187 -7.40 16.21 -6.65
CA TYR A 187 -6.05 16.20 -6.11
C TYR A 187 -5.47 14.79 -6.19
N GLU A 188 -4.16 14.72 -6.37
CA GLU A 188 -3.40 13.49 -6.25
C GLU A 188 -2.32 13.67 -5.20
N PHE A 189 -2.20 12.70 -4.31
CA PHE A 189 -1.11 12.59 -3.34
C PHE A 189 -0.37 11.29 -3.57
N LEU A 190 0.96 11.34 -3.49
CA LEU A 190 1.83 10.17 -3.56
C LEU A 190 2.55 10.03 -2.21
N THR A 191 2.47 8.84 -1.61
CA THR A 191 3.30 8.52 -0.46
C THR A 191 4.78 8.48 -0.85
N PRO A 192 5.70 8.55 0.14
CA PRO A 192 7.08 8.17 -0.07
C PRO A 192 7.22 6.78 -0.70
N LEU A 193 8.38 6.53 -1.32
CA LEU A 193 8.72 5.23 -1.85
C LEU A 193 8.87 4.22 -0.71
N GLU A 194 8.19 3.08 -0.83
CA GLU A 194 8.24 1.97 0.12
C GLU A 194 8.70 0.69 -0.57
N GLU A 195 9.34 -0.20 0.18
CA GLU A 195 9.73 -1.52 -0.31
C GLU A 195 8.85 -2.59 0.34
N ALA A 196 8.24 -3.46 -0.48
CA ALA A 196 7.46 -4.58 0.04
C ALA A 196 8.36 -5.53 0.85
N PRO A 197 7.94 -6.03 2.03
CA PRO A 197 8.78 -6.88 2.84
C PRO A 197 9.12 -8.19 2.11
N LYS A 198 10.35 -8.68 2.35
CA LYS A 198 10.94 -9.84 1.68
C LYS A 198 11.09 -11.03 2.62
N GLY A 199 11.08 -12.23 2.06
CA GLY A 199 11.45 -13.47 2.74
C GLY A 199 10.25 -14.33 3.14
N MET A 200 10.55 -15.58 3.52
CA MET A 200 9.52 -16.58 3.79
C MET A 200 8.53 -16.16 4.87
N LEU A 201 9.01 -15.50 5.93
CA LEU A 201 8.15 -15.03 7.01
C LEU A 201 7.28 -13.85 6.60
N ALA A 202 7.69 -13.01 5.64
CA ALA A 202 6.90 -11.86 5.17
C ALA A 202 5.82 -12.25 4.16
N ARG A 203 6.01 -13.31 3.38
CA ARG A 203 5.02 -13.74 2.40
C ARG A 203 3.72 -14.19 3.07
N GLY A 204 2.58 -13.83 2.46
CA GLY A 204 1.23 -14.17 2.94
C GLY A 204 0.24 -13.02 2.91
N THR A 205 -0.94 -13.26 3.48
CA THR A 205 -2.06 -12.31 3.46
C THR A 205 -2.00 -11.34 4.65
N TYR A 206 -2.16 -10.06 4.31
CA TYR A 206 -2.26 -8.92 5.21
C TYR A 206 -3.65 -8.31 5.08
N ASN A 207 -4.28 -8.01 6.20
CA ASN A 207 -5.53 -7.26 6.27
C ASN A 207 -5.19 -5.82 6.59
N ILE A 208 -5.57 -4.90 5.70
CA ILE A 208 -5.26 -3.49 5.82
C ILE A 208 -6.54 -2.73 6.10
N LYS A 209 -6.54 -1.95 7.18
CA LYS A 209 -7.58 -0.96 7.47
C LYS A 209 -7.06 0.41 7.10
N SER A 210 -7.81 1.10 6.28
CA SER A 210 -7.44 2.40 5.72
C SER A 210 -8.47 3.44 6.12
N LYS A 211 -8.00 4.63 6.50
CA LYS A 211 -8.84 5.74 6.92
C LYS A 211 -8.30 7.07 6.42
N PHE A 212 -9.19 7.93 5.93
CA PHE A 212 -8.93 9.34 5.73
C PHE A 212 -9.56 10.17 6.84
N THR A 213 -8.74 11.02 7.47
CA THR A 213 -9.17 11.92 8.54
C THR A 213 -8.43 13.25 8.42
N ASP A 214 -8.74 14.20 9.28
CA ASP A 214 -8.16 15.55 9.27
C ASP A 214 -7.89 16.04 10.71
N ASP A 215 -7.39 17.27 10.84
CA ASP A 215 -7.12 17.87 12.15
C ASP A 215 -8.38 18.04 13.01
N ASP A 216 -9.54 18.15 12.36
CA ASP A 216 -10.86 18.25 12.98
C ASP A 216 -11.44 16.87 13.37
N LYS A 217 -10.71 15.79 13.10
CA LYS A 217 -11.07 14.39 13.38
C LYS A 217 -12.30 13.90 12.63
N HIS A 218 -12.64 14.50 11.49
CA HIS A 218 -13.67 13.96 10.62
C HIS A 218 -13.25 12.60 10.07
N ASP A 219 -14.20 11.68 9.93
CA ASP A 219 -13.99 10.42 9.20
C ASP A 219 -14.50 10.61 7.78
N HIS A 220 -13.59 10.90 6.86
CA HIS A 220 -13.96 11.18 5.46
C HIS A 220 -14.24 9.89 4.69
N LEU A 221 -13.48 8.83 4.99
CA LEU A 221 -13.66 7.50 4.44
C LEU A 221 -12.87 6.49 5.25
N SER A 222 -13.49 5.36 5.57
CA SER A 222 -12.82 4.20 6.18
C SER A 222 -13.19 2.93 5.41
N TRP A 223 -12.19 2.12 5.06
CA TRP A 223 -12.39 0.87 4.33
C TRP A 223 -11.34 -0.18 4.72
N GLU A 224 -11.62 -1.43 4.38
CA GLU A 224 -10.71 -2.55 4.61
C GLU A 224 -10.45 -3.29 3.30
N TRP A 225 -9.22 -3.73 3.11
CA TRP A 225 -8.79 -4.44 1.92
C TRP A 225 -7.69 -5.42 2.26
N ASN A 226 -7.43 -6.38 1.38
CA ASN A 226 -6.40 -7.39 1.61
C ASN A 226 -5.27 -7.26 0.60
N LEU A 227 -4.04 -7.42 1.10
CA LEU A 227 -2.81 -7.48 0.32
C LEU A 227 -2.17 -8.84 0.54
N ASN A 228 -1.77 -9.51 -0.53
CA ASN A 228 -1.10 -10.80 -0.47
C ASN A 228 0.31 -10.66 -1.04
N ILE A 229 1.30 -10.80 -0.17
CA ILE A 229 2.70 -10.69 -0.54
C ILE A 229 3.18 -12.06 -1.01
N LYS A 230 3.60 -12.13 -2.27
CA LYS A 230 4.03 -13.39 -2.92
C LYS A 230 5.43 -13.27 -3.50
N LYS A 231 6.03 -14.41 -3.84
CA LYS A 231 7.36 -14.45 -4.42
C LYS A 231 7.37 -13.85 -5.84
N ASP A 232 6.33 -14.13 -6.63
CA ASP A 232 6.12 -13.55 -7.94
C ASP A 232 4.67 -13.06 -8.14
N TRP A 233 4.48 -12.16 -9.12
CA TRP A 233 3.19 -11.54 -9.42
C TRP A 233 2.09 -12.50 -9.90
N LYS A 234 2.49 -13.67 -10.42
CA LYS A 234 1.59 -14.67 -11.01
C LYS A 234 1.26 -15.82 -10.06
N ASP A 235 1.85 -15.82 -8.87
CA ASP A 235 1.63 -16.85 -7.85
C ASP A 235 0.27 -16.69 -7.20
#